data_AF-A0A315UX94-F1
#
_entry.id   AF-A0A315UX94-F1
#
_cell.length_a   1.000
_cell.length_b   1.000
_cell.length_c   1.000
_cell.angle_alpha   90.00
_cell.angle_beta   90.00
_cell.angle_gamma   90.00
#
_symmetry.space_group_name_H-M   'P 1'
#
loop_
_entity.id
_entity.type
_entity.pdbx_description
1 polymer ?
#
loop_
_entity_poly.entity_id
_entity_poly.type
_entity_poly.pdbx_seq_one_letter_code
_entity_poly.pdbx_strand_id
1 'polypeptide(L)'
;VLKTTTEALIEVNISKNLVGSAMAGSIGGFNAHAANLVAAIYIACGQDPAQTVSSSNCITLMEPSGPTGKDLYISCTMPSIEVGTVGGGTNLPPQQACLK
;
A
#
# COMPACT_ATOMS: atom_id res chain seq x y z
N VAL A 1 -15.22 -11.41 8.21
CA VAL A 1 -15.02 -11.06 6.78
C VAL A 1 -13.80 -11.77 6.19
N LEU A 2 -12.59 -11.53 6.72
CA LEU A 2 -11.30 -12.04 6.17
C LEU A 2 -11.01 -13.54 6.34
N LYS A 3 -11.89 -14.29 7.02
CA LYS A 3 -11.78 -15.76 7.20
C LYS A 3 -10.44 -16.22 7.81
N THR A 4 -9.87 -15.41 8.70
CA THR A 4 -8.61 -15.69 9.42
C THR A 4 -8.68 -15.09 10.84
N THR A 5 -7.63 -15.26 11.63
CA THR A 5 -7.47 -14.68 12.98
C THR A 5 -6.48 -13.52 12.97
N THR A 6 -6.60 -12.62 13.95
CA THR A 6 -5.66 -11.50 14.17
C THR A 6 -4.23 -11.99 14.38
N GLU A 7 -4.06 -13.04 15.18
CA GLU A 7 -2.77 -13.68 15.44
C GLU A 7 -2.10 -14.16 14.15
N ALA A 8 -2.82 -14.90 13.30
CA ALA A 8 -2.30 -15.40 12.03
C ALA A 8 -1.91 -14.25 11.07
N LEU A 9 -2.66 -13.14 11.07
CA LEU A 9 -2.32 -11.97 10.25
C LEU A 9 -1.04 -11.27 10.72
N ILE A 10 -0.88 -11.11 12.03
CA ILE A 10 0.33 -10.50 12.62
C ILE A 10 1.55 -11.39 12.34
N GLU A 11 1.42 -12.70 12.54
CA GLU A 11 2.50 -13.67 12.28
C GLU A 11 2.97 -13.63 10.82
N VAL A 12 2.01 -13.63 9.88
CA VAL A 12 2.31 -13.50 8.45
C VAL A 12 2.90 -12.13 8.12
N ASN A 13 2.41 -11.04 8.72
CA ASN A 13 2.95 -9.70 8.47
C ASN A 13 4.43 -9.61 8.89
N ILE A 14 4.75 -10.08 10.10
CA ILE A 14 6.14 -10.09 10.60
C ILE A 14 7.02 -10.96 9.70
N SER A 15 6.61 -12.20 9.44
CA SER A 15 7.42 -13.15 8.67
C SER A 15 7.59 -12.73 7.21
N LYS A 16 6.55 -12.17 6.58
CA LYS A 16 6.55 -11.84 5.15
C LYS A 16 6.99 -10.41 4.86
N ASN A 17 6.34 -9.42 5.46
CA ASN A 17 6.56 -8.01 5.13
C ASN A 17 7.81 -7.46 5.81
N LEU A 18 8.19 -7.98 6.98
CA LEU A 18 9.38 -7.52 7.69
C LEU A 18 10.57 -8.43 7.44
N VAL A 19 10.54 -9.66 7.98
CA VAL A 19 11.68 -10.59 7.90
C VAL A 19 11.92 -11.00 6.44
N GLY A 20 10.89 -11.38 5.71
CA GLY A 20 11.00 -11.76 4.29
C GLY A 20 11.59 -10.66 3.41
N SER A 21 11.09 -9.43 3.52
CA SER A 21 11.64 -8.28 2.79
C SER A 21 13.08 -7.94 3.20
N ALA A 22 13.42 -8.06 4.49
CA ALA A 22 14.79 -7.88 4.96
C ALA A 22 15.74 -8.93 4.38
N MET A 23 15.33 -10.21 4.36
CA MET A 23 16.10 -11.29 3.76
C MET A 23 16.29 -11.13 2.25
N ALA A 24 15.31 -10.53 1.56
CA ALA A 24 15.41 -10.21 0.14
C ALA A 24 16.27 -8.97 -0.17
N GLY A 25 16.76 -8.25 0.86
CA GLY A 25 17.51 -7.00 0.68
C GLY A 25 16.65 -5.84 0.15
N SER A 26 15.35 -5.85 0.45
CA SER A 26 14.44 -4.79 0.00
C SER A 26 14.68 -3.48 0.75
N ILE A 27 14.64 -2.36 0.02
CA ILE A 27 14.61 -1.01 0.57
C ILE A 27 13.25 -0.40 0.20
N GLY A 28 12.44 -0.06 1.20
CA GLY A 28 11.10 0.53 0.99
C GLY A 28 9.98 -0.48 0.66
N GLY A 29 10.29 -1.74 0.36
CA GLY A 29 9.32 -2.79 0.00
C GLY A 29 8.85 -3.66 1.18
N PHE A 30 8.47 -3.05 2.30
CA PHE A 30 8.04 -3.77 3.52
C PHE A 30 6.52 -3.95 3.56
N ASN A 31 5.94 -4.44 2.46
CA ASN A 31 4.50 -4.55 2.27
C ASN A 31 4.15 -5.80 1.42
N ALA A 32 2.84 -6.04 1.24
CA ALA A 32 2.37 -7.14 0.42
C ALA A 32 2.35 -6.82 -1.07
N HIS A 33 1.59 -5.79 -1.46
CA HIS A 33 1.36 -5.45 -2.86
C HIS A 33 0.91 -3.99 -3.03
N ALA A 34 1.54 -3.05 -2.31
CA ALA A 34 1.20 -1.62 -2.39
C ALA A 34 1.24 -1.10 -3.84
N ALA A 35 2.21 -1.57 -4.63
CA ALA A 35 2.36 -1.23 -6.05
C ALA A 35 1.12 -1.55 -6.88
N ASN A 36 0.38 -2.63 -6.60
CA ASN A 36 -0.81 -2.97 -7.35
C ASN A 36 -1.92 -1.92 -7.18
N LEU A 37 -2.11 -1.43 -5.94
CA LEU A 37 -3.11 -0.39 -5.66
C LEU A 37 -2.68 0.95 -6.24
N VAL A 38 -1.40 1.33 -6.06
CA VAL A 38 -0.84 2.57 -6.61
C VAL A 38 -0.98 2.59 -8.13
N ALA A 39 -0.52 1.56 -8.83
CA ALA A 39 -0.59 1.50 -10.29
C ALA A 39 -2.04 1.58 -10.81
N ALA A 40 -2.97 0.84 -10.18
CA ALA A 40 -4.37 0.84 -10.58
C ALA A 40 -5.01 2.23 -10.47
N ILE A 41 -4.79 2.91 -9.33
CA ILE A 41 -5.28 4.28 -9.11
C ILE A 41 -4.58 5.24 -10.07
N TYR A 42 -3.28 5.08 -10.30
CA TYR A 42 -2.51 5.98 -11.15
C TYR A 42 -3.01 5.96 -12.59
N ILE A 43 -3.26 4.77 -13.13
CA ILE A 43 -3.81 4.60 -14.47
C ILE A 43 -5.24 5.16 -14.56
N ALA A 44 -6.09 4.85 -13.56
CA ALA A 44 -7.49 5.30 -13.55
C ALA A 44 -7.61 6.83 -13.44
N CYS A 45 -6.75 7.46 -12.63
CA CYS A 45 -6.82 8.87 -12.29
C CYS A 45 -5.83 9.74 -13.10
N GLY A 46 -5.24 9.21 -14.16
CA GLY A 46 -4.37 9.97 -15.07
C GLY A 46 -3.05 10.47 -14.45
N GLN A 47 -2.55 9.77 -13.45
CA GLN A 47 -1.21 9.96 -12.89
C GLN A 47 -0.15 9.36 -13.81
N ASP A 48 1.13 9.56 -13.50
CA ASP A 48 2.23 8.91 -14.22
C ASP A 48 2.47 7.49 -13.69
N PRO A 49 2.13 6.41 -14.42
CA PRO A 49 2.29 5.04 -13.92
C PRO A 49 3.75 4.65 -13.67
N ALA A 50 4.71 5.31 -14.31
CA ALA A 50 6.13 5.05 -14.10
C ALA A 50 6.58 5.46 -12.68
N GLN A 51 5.91 6.45 -12.07
CA GLN A 51 6.16 6.87 -10.68
C GLN A 51 5.72 5.83 -9.64
N THR A 52 5.04 4.74 -10.05
CA THR A 52 4.74 3.61 -9.15
C THR A 52 6.00 3.06 -8.45
N VAL A 53 7.17 3.15 -9.11
CA VAL A 53 8.45 2.68 -8.55
C VAL A 53 8.72 3.26 -7.15
N SER A 54 8.63 4.57 -6.98
CA SER A 54 8.85 5.26 -5.71
C SER A 54 7.58 5.45 -4.91
N SER A 55 6.45 5.72 -5.58
CA SER A 55 5.16 5.91 -4.93
C SER A 55 4.63 4.66 -4.23
N SER A 56 5.12 3.47 -4.56
CA SER A 56 4.75 2.21 -3.91
C SER A 56 5.61 1.82 -2.71
N ASN A 57 6.60 2.65 -2.34
CA ASN A 57 7.34 2.47 -1.09
C ASN A 57 6.35 2.48 0.08
N CYS A 58 6.32 1.38 0.82
CA CYS A 58 5.34 1.19 1.87
C CYS A 58 5.86 0.20 2.92
N ILE A 59 5.66 0.54 4.19
CA ILE A 59 5.75 -0.38 5.31
C ILE A 59 4.35 -0.66 5.87
N THR A 60 4.00 -1.94 5.97
CA THR A 60 2.76 -2.41 6.60
C THR A 60 3.06 -3.02 7.97
N LEU A 61 2.44 -2.47 9.01
CA LEU A 61 2.55 -2.96 10.37
C LEU A 61 1.20 -3.46 10.86
N MET A 62 1.23 -4.52 11.67
CA MET A 62 0.04 -5.15 12.24
C MET A 62 0.31 -5.49 13.70
N GLU A 63 -0.63 -5.13 14.57
CA GLU A 63 -0.52 -5.30 16.03
C GLU A 63 -1.87 -5.74 16.63
N PRO A 64 -1.86 -6.47 17.76
CA PRO A 64 -3.09 -6.75 18.48
C PRO A 64 -3.62 -5.46 19.12
N SER A 65 -4.93 -5.33 19.21
CA SER A 65 -5.58 -4.15 19.77
C SER A 65 -6.82 -4.52 20.59
N GLY A 66 -7.36 -3.50 21.26
CA GLY A 66 -8.54 -3.59 22.10
C GLY A 66 -8.31 -4.32 23.44
N PRO A 67 -9.31 -4.33 24.33
CA PRO A 67 -9.17 -4.88 25.69
C PRO A 67 -8.87 -6.38 25.76
N THR A 68 -9.18 -7.12 24.68
CA THR A 68 -9.00 -8.58 24.61
C THR A 68 -7.81 -9.01 23.74
N GLY A 69 -7.14 -8.06 23.09
CA GLY A 69 -6.04 -8.35 22.15
C GLY A 69 -6.46 -9.09 20.87
N LYS A 70 -7.76 -9.23 20.62
CA LYS A 70 -8.31 -9.94 19.46
C LYS A 70 -8.59 -9.03 18.27
N ASP A 71 -8.60 -7.72 18.47
CA ASP A 71 -8.80 -6.77 17.38
C ASP A 71 -7.46 -6.58 16.64
N LEU A 72 -7.53 -6.35 15.34
CA LEU A 72 -6.35 -6.12 14.52
C LEU A 72 -6.18 -4.61 14.29
N TYR A 73 -5.10 -4.04 14.80
CA TYR A 73 -4.62 -2.74 14.34
C TYR A 73 -3.71 -2.94 13.13
N ILE A 74 -3.93 -2.15 12.08
CA ILE A 74 -3.14 -2.18 10.85
C ILE A 74 -2.79 -0.75 10.46
N SER A 75 -1.55 -0.54 10.03
CA SER A 75 -1.09 0.72 9.47
C SER A 75 -0.26 0.50 8.21
N CYS A 76 -0.35 1.47 7.30
CA CYS A 76 0.49 1.55 6.11
C CYS A 76 1.13 2.93 6.06
N THR A 77 2.45 3.00 6.04
CA THR A 77 3.18 4.26 5.90
C THR A 77 3.84 4.31 4.53
N MET A 78 3.52 5.34 3.75
CA MET A 78 4.00 5.54 2.39
C MET A 78 4.70 6.90 2.29
N PRO A 79 6.05 6.96 2.36
CA PRO A 79 6.78 8.22 2.55
C PRO A 79 6.97 9.04 1.27
N SER A 80 6.67 8.47 0.10
CA SER A 80 7.08 9.04 -1.19
C SER A 80 5.99 8.95 -2.27
N ILE A 81 4.72 9.18 -1.91
CA ILE A 81 3.63 9.23 -2.89
C ILE A 81 3.79 10.50 -3.75
N GLU A 82 4.07 10.32 -5.04
CA GLU A 82 4.13 11.38 -6.03
C GLU A 82 2.80 11.46 -6.79
N VAL A 83 1.98 12.47 -6.48
CA VAL A 83 0.62 12.56 -7.00
C VAL A 83 0.26 14.01 -7.36
N GLY A 84 -0.60 14.19 -8.35
CA GLY A 84 -1.14 15.49 -8.74
C GLY A 84 -2.53 15.41 -9.35
N THR A 85 -3.34 16.45 -9.18
CA THR A 85 -4.72 16.51 -9.71
C THR A 85 -4.88 17.51 -10.86
N VAL A 86 -3.78 18.13 -11.29
CA VAL A 86 -3.72 19.08 -12.41
C VAL A 86 -2.47 18.81 -13.24
N GLY A 87 -2.61 18.79 -14.57
CA GLY A 87 -1.51 18.55 -15.52
C GLY A 87 -1.38 17.08 -15.96
N GLY A 88 -0.59 16.84 -17.01
CA GLY A 88 -0.39 15.50 -17.56
C GLY A 88 -1.69 14.80 -17.99
N GLY A 89 -1.84 13.53 -17.63
CA GLY A 89 -3.01 12.72 -17.94
C GLY A 89 -4.31 13.16 -17.24
N THR A 90 -4.21 13.97 -16.19
CA THR A 90 -5.38 14.49 -15.44
C THR A 90 -6.20 15.51 -16.24
N ASN A 91 -5.74 15.96 -17.41
CA ASN A 91 -6.51 16.80 -18.33
C ASN A 91 -7.47 15.99 -19.24
N LEU A 92 -7.34 14.66 -19.28
CA LEU A 92 -8.16 13.82 -20.14
C LEU A 92 -9.55 13.59 -19.50
N PRO A 93 -10.65 13.75 -20.26
CA PRO A 93 -12.00 13.62 -19.71
C PRO A 93 -12.30 12.30 -18.97
N PRO A 94 -11.86 11.11 -19.44
CA PRO A 94 -12.10 9.86 -18.72
C PRO A 94 -11.41 9.83 -17.35
N GLN A 95 -10.14 10.23 -17.28
CA GLN A 95 -9.37 10.27 -16.05
C GLN A 95 -9.90 11.34 -15.07
N GLN A 96 -10.40 12.47 -15.57
CA GLN A 96 -11.10 13.46 -14.75
C GLN A 96 -12.39 12.92 -14.13
N ALA A 97 -13.09 12.00 -14.80
CA ALA A 97 -14.28 11.37 -14.24
C ALA A 97 -13.95 10.52 -13.01
N CYS A 98 -12.76 9.91 -12.97
CA CYS A 98 -12.27 9.15 -11.80
C CYS A 98 -11.82 10.05 -10.64
N LEU A 99 -11.49 11.33 -10.90
CA LEU A 99 -11.03 12.30 -9.90
C LEU A 99 -12.18 13.09 -9.25
N LYS A 100 -13.40 13.00 -9.78
CA LYS A 100 -14.62 13.67 -9.28
C LYS A 100 -15.39 12.77 -8.33
#